data_AF-A0A355AUE4-F1
#
_entry.id   AF-A0A355AUE4-F1
#
_cell.length_a   1.000
_cell.length_b   1.000
_cell.length_c   1.000
_cell.angle_alpha   90.00
_cell.angle_beta   90.00
_cell.angle_gamma   90.00
#
_symmetry.space_group_name_H-M   'P 1'
#
loop_
_entity.id
_entity.type
_entity.pdbx_description
1 polymer ?
#
loop_
_entity_poly.entity_id
_entity_poly.type
_entity_poly.pdbx_seq_one_letter_code
_entity_poly.pdbx_strand_id
1 'polypeptide(L)'
;ALAIPTPEYSEFVSKFVHEETPDQITVMEDVLSDLVSDRPMDRLVCGDVGFGKTEIALRAAFVAVHNGKQVALLVPTTLLAQQHFDTFLDRFSDQPVSIRCISRLQTTKEVEKTLANLHNASLDIVIGTHRLLQPDVSIKNLGLLIIDEEHRFGVRQKEHIKKLRKVVDILTLTATPIPRTLNFTMAGVRDISLIATPPEQRVAIKTFIRIRHDGLIREAC
;
A
#
# COMPACT_ATOMS: atom_id res chain seq x y z
N ALA A 1 -6.49 -6.78 -16.80
CA ALA A 1 -5.24 -7.38 -17.27
C ALA A 1 -4.19 -6.31 -17.57
N LEU A 2 -3.21 -6.19 -16.68
CA LEU A 2 -1.95 -5.48 -16.89
C LEU A 2 -0.91 -6.45 -17.46
N ALA A 3 0.13 -5.95 -18.13
CA ALA A 3 1.27 -6.74 -18.56
C ALA A 3 2.48 -6.49 -17.65
N ILE A 4 3.21 -7.53 -17.26
CA ILE A 4 4.41 -7.37 -16.41
C ILE A 4 5.60 -7.01 -17.32
N PRO A 5 6.18 -5.80 -17.17
CA PRO A 5 7.38 -5.40 -17.93
C PRO A 5 8.60 -6.16 -17.39
N THR A 6 8.80 -7.39 -17.84
CA THR A 6 9.68 -8.36 -17.14
C THR A 6 11.13 -7.88 -16.96
N PRO A 7 11.80 -7.28 -17.98
CA PRO A 7 13.16 -6.74 -17.81
C PRO A 7 13.22 -5.59 -16.80
N GLU A 8 12.36 -4.59 -16.94
CA GLU A 8 12.34 -3.39 -16.11
C GLU A 8 11.89 -3.72 -14.68
N TYR A 9 10.95 -4.65 -14.53
CA TYR A 9 10.50 -5.16 -13.24
C TYR A 9 11.63 -5.89 -12.51
N SER A 10 12.39 -6.73 -13.22
CA SER A 10 13.54 -7.43 -12.63
C SER A 10 14.61 -6.43 -12.15
N GLU A 11 14.86 -5.37 -12.92
CA GLU A 11 15.76 -4.30 -12.51
C GLU A 11 15.24 -3.60 -11.24
N PHE A 12 13.96 -3.22 -11.21
CA PHE A 12 13.33 -2.57 -10.06
C PHE A 12 13.40 -3.44 -8.77
N VAL A 13 13.17 -4.75 -8.92
CA VAL A 13 13.26 -5.75 -7.84
C VAL A 13 14.70 -5.88 -7.34
N SER A 14 15.69 -5.93 -8.24
CA SER A 14 17.11 -6.08 -7.87
C SER A 14 17.68 -4.91 -7.06
N LYS A 15 17.04 -3.74 -7.11
CA LYS A 15 17.41 -2.57 -6.29
C LYS A 15 16.93 -2.69 -4.84
N PHE A 16 16.14 -3.71 -4.51
CA PHE A 16 15.70 -3.95 -3.13
C PHE A 16 16.89 -4.42 -2.28
N VAL A 17 17.17 -3.70 -1.20
CA VAL A 17 18.40 -3.88 -0.39
C VAL A 17 18.31 -5.07 0.57
N HIS A 18 17.11 -5.60 0.81
CA HIS A 18 16.88 -6.70 1.74
C HIS A 18 16.64 -8.01 0.99
N GLU A 19 17.03 -9.13 1.61
CA GLU A 19 16.64 -10.45 1.12
C GLU A 19 15.16 -10.70 1.41
N GLU A 20 14.46 -11.22 0.41
CA GLU A 20 13.03 -11.49 0.51
C GLU A 20 12.76 -12.80 1.24
N THR A 21 11.75 -12.80 2.09
CA THR A 21 11.28 -14.03 2.74
C THR A 21 10.46 -14.86 1.75
N PRO A 22 10.36 -16.21 1.94
CA PRO A 22 9.52 -17.05 1.10
C PRO A 22 8.05 -16.59 1.04
N ASP A 23 7.53 -16.06 2.15
CA ASP A 23 6.18 -15.51 2.20
C ASP A 23 6.06 -14.25 1.34
N GLN A 24 7.05 -13.35 1.35
CA GLN A 24 7.05 -12.15 0.50
C GLN A 24 7.06 -12.50 -0.98
N ILE A 25 7.87 -13.49 -1.37
CA ILE A 25 7.92 -13.99 -2.75
C ILE A 25 6.54 -14.52 -3.17
N THR A 26 5.95 -15.41 -2.37
CA THR A 26 4.63 -15.98 -2.64
C THR A 26 3.55 -14.91 -2.73
N VAL A 27 3.53 -13.95 -1.80
CA VAL A 27 2.58 -12.84 -1.81
C VAL A 27 2.76 -11.95 -3.05
N MET A 28 4.00 -11.73 -3.49
CA MET A 28 4.26 -10.95 -4.69
C MET A 28 3.77 -11.69 -5.94
N GLU A 29 4.01 -13.00 -6.06
CA GLU A 29 3.51 -13.83 -7.16
C GLU A 29 1.98 -13.80 -7.25
N ASP A 30 1.30 -13.95 -6.11
CA ASP A 30 -0.14 -13.80 -5.96
C ASP A 30 -0.65 -12.46 -6.50
N VAL A 31 -0.02 -11.35 -6.07
CA VAL A 31 -0.38 -9.99 -6.50
C VAL A 31 -0.13 -9.81 -8.00
N LEU A 32 0.99 -10.29 -8.53
CA LEU A 32 1.30 -10.21 -9.96
C LEU A 32 0.29 -10.99 -10.80
N SER A 33 -0.06 -12.21 -10.36
CA SER A 33 -1.07 -13.04 -11.03
C SER A 33 -2.42 -12.33 -11.10
N ASP A 34 -2.85 -11.70 -9.99
CA ASP A 34 -4.11 -10.96 -9.96
C ASP A 34 -4.08 -9.72 -10.87
N LEU A 35 -2.98 -8.98 -10.91
CA LEU A 35 -2.84 -7.79 -11.76
C LEU A 35 -2.91 -8.13 -13.26
N VAL A 36 -2.45 -9.31 -13.65
CA VAL A 36 -2.52 -9.79 -15.05
C VAL A 36 -3.89 -10.39 -15.39
N SER A 37 -4.69 -10.75 -14.38
CA SER A 37 -6.03 -11.33 -14.57
C SER A 37 -7.00 -10.39 -15.30
N ASP A 38 -8.03 -10.99 -15.91
CA ASP A 38 -9.15 -10.25 -16.51
C ASP A 38 -10.15 -9.73 -15.47
N ARG A 39 -10.09 -10.26 -14.24
CA ARG A 39 -10.97 -9.83 -13.13
C ARG A 39 -10.22 -8.81 -12.27
N PRO A 40 -10.88 -7.73 -11.83
CA PRO A 40 -10.29 -6.79 -10.89
C PRO A 40 -9.86 -7.50 -9.59
N MET A 41 -8.63 -7.24 -9.16
CA MET A 41 -8.07 -7.73 -7.91
C MET A 41 -8.82 -7.10 -6.70
N ASP A 42 -9.12 -7.90 -5.68
CA ASP A 42 -9.43 -7.41 -4.31
C ASP A 42 -8.66 -8.26 -3.31
N ARG A 43 -7.37 -7.93 -3.15
CA ARG A 43 -6.45 -8.69 -2.30
C ARG A 43 -6.14 -7.96 -1.00
N LEU A 44 -6.12 -8.71 0.09
CA LEU A 44 -5.66 -8.25 1.39
C LEU A 44 -4.33 -8.93 1.76
N VAL A 45 -3.28 -8.13 1.90
CA VAL A 45 -1.98 -8.58 2.41
C VAL A 45 -1.89 -8.25 3.89
N CYS A 46 -1.79 -9.27 4.72
CA CYS A 46 -1.58 -9.12 6.15
C CYS A 46 -0.16 -9.53 6.52
N GLY A 47 0.50 -8.75 7.37
CA GLY A 47 1.81 -9.11 7.90
C GLY A 47 2.22 -8.11 8.96
N ASP A 48 3.10 -8.48 9.87
CA ASP A 48 3.49 -7.61 10.98
C ASP A 48 4.15 -6.29 10.52
N VAL A 49 4.24 -5.31 11.43
CA VAL A 49 5.00 -4.08 11.16
C VAL A 49 6.46 -4.44 10.87
N GLY A 50 6.99 -3.95 9.74
CA GLY A 50 8.34 -4.23 9.28
C GLY A 50 8.49 -5.47 8.38
N PHE A 51 7.40 -6.18 8.04
CA PHE A 51 7.47 -7.40 7.20
C PHE A 51 7.48 -7.11 5.69
N GLY A 52 7.86 -5.91 5.26
CA GLY A 52 8.00 -5.57 3.84
C GLY A 52 6.71 -5.39 3.05
N LYS A 53 5.55 -5.17 3.71
CA LYS A 53 4.27 -4.87 3.02
C LYS A 53 4.37 -3.69 2.04
N THR A 54 5.16 -2.67 2.39
CA THR A 54 5.39 -1.51 1.52
C THR A 54 6.08 -1.90 0.22
N GLU A 55 6.99 -2.87 0.23
CA GLU A 55 7.67 -3.34 -0.98
C GLU A 55 6.71 -4.04 -1.94
N ILE A 56 5.75 -4.82 -1.41
CA ILE A 56 4.66 -5.40 -2.23
C ILE A 56 3.85 -4.31 -2.94
N ALA A 57 3.50 -3.23 -2.22
CA ALA A 57 2.79 -2.09 -2.81
C ALA A 57 3.61 -1.32 -3.85
N LEU A 58 4.91 -1.11 -3.60
CA LEU A 58 5.82 -0.44 -4.54
C LEU A 58 5.91 -1.22 -5.86
N ARG A 59 6.08 -2.54 -5.78
CA ARG A 59 6.16 -3.42 -6.96
C ARG A 59 4.84 -3.49 -7.71
N ALA A 60 3.70 -3.57 -7.01
CA ALA A 60 2.38 -3.50 -7.64
C ALA A 60 2.15 -2.16 -8.35
N ALA A 61 2.54 -1.05 -7.72
CA ALA A 61 2.45 0.28 -8.30
C ALA A 61 3.33 0.42 -9.54
N PHE A 62 4.55 -0.13 -9.51
CA PHE A 62 5.45 -0.14 -10.66
C PHE A 62 4.82 -0.80 -11.88
N VAL A 63 4.23 -1.99 -11.71
CA VAL A 63 3.53 -2.70 -12.79
C VAL A 63 2.37 -1.87 -13.33
N ALA A 64 1.55 -1.27 -12.47
CA ALA A 64 0.43 -0.43 -12.90
C ALA A 64 0.89 0.79 -13.70
N VAL A 65 1.91 1.52 -13.23
CA VAL A 65 2.43 2.71 -13.91
C VAL A 65 3.04 2.37 -15.27
N HIS A 66 3.78 1.28 -15.38
CA HIS A 66 4.34 0.83 -16.67
C HIS A 66 3.27 0.46 -17.71
N ASN A 67 2.04 0.20 -17.28
CA ASN A 67 0.89 -0.01 -18.17
C ASN A 67 0.10 1.29 -18.45
N GLY A 68 0.67 2.45 -18.12
CA GLY A 68 0.04 3.76 -18.30
C GLY A 68 -1.17 3.98 -17.40
N LYS A 69 -1.29 3.21 -16.30
CA LYS A 69 -2.35 3.38 -15.30
C LYS A 69 -1.88 4.26 -14.16
N GLN A 70 -2.79 5.08 -13.64
CA GLN A 70 -2.54 5.87 -12.44
C GLN A 70 -2.75 5.01 -11.19
N VAL A 71 -1.96 5.26 -10.15
CA VAL A 71 -2.01 4.58 -8.86
C VAL A 71 -2.39 5.56 -7.77
N ALA A 72 -3.31 5.17 -6.90
CA ALA A 72 -3.64 5.92 -5.70
C ALA A 72 -3.30 5.09 -4.45
N LEU A 73 -2.54 5.68 -3.52
CA LEU A 73 -2.26 5.09 -2.20
C LEU A 73 -3.02 5.87 -1.13
N LEU A 74 -4.01 5.24 -0.53
CA LEU A 74 -4.81 5.76 0.58
C LEU A 74 -4.21 5.35 1.91
N VAL A 75 -3.93 6.34 2.74
CA VAL A 75 -3.37 6.15 4.09
C VAL A 75 -4.20 6.89 5.15
N PRO A 76 -4.17 6.45 6.42
CA PRO A 76 -5.10 6.99 7.41
C PRO A 76 -4.63 8.31 8.04
N THR A 77 -3.34 8.63 7.98
CA THR A 77 -2.77 9.82 8.62
C THR A 77 -1.86 10.58 7.68
N THR A 78 -1.75 11.88 7.93
CA THR A 78 -0.83 12.77 7.21
C THR A 78 0.64 12.35 7.35
N LEU A 79 1.03 11.85 8.53
CA LEU A 79 2.40 11.36 8.76
C LEU A 79 2.72 10.15 7.88
N LEU A 80 1.81 9.16 7.83
CA LEU A 80 1.98 7.99 6.95
C LEU A 80 2.00 8.41 5.48
N ALA A 81 1.22 9.43 5.10
CA ALA A 81 1.22 9.94 3.72
C ALA A 81 2.58 10.48 3.33
N GLN A 82 3.23 11.22 4.23
CA GLN A 82 4.58 11.73 4.00
C GLN A 82 5.61 10.59 3.98
N GLN A 83 5.56 9.66 4.93
CA GLN A 83 6.49 8.53 4.99
C GLN A 83 6.43 7.67 3.72
N HIS A 84 5.23 7.33 3.26
CA HIS A 84 5.05 6.61 1.99
C HIS A 84 5.51 7.46 0.82
N PHE A 85 5.23 8.77 0.81
CA PHE A 85 5.69 9.65 -0.26
C PHE A 85 7.22 9.69 -0.39
N ASP A 86 7.94 9.83 0.73
CA ASP A 86 9.40 9.84 0.75
C ASP A 86 9.96 8.49 0.29
N THR A 87 9.35 7.38 0.75
CA THR A 87 9.75 6.01 0.36
C THR A 87 9.53 5.76 -1.13
N PHE A 88 8.39 6.19 -1.67
CA PHE A 88 8.08 6.05 -3.09
C PHE A 88 9.00 6.92 -3.95
N LEU A 89 9.30 8.15 -3.54
CA LEU A 89 10.26 9.00 -4.25
C LEU A 89 11.65 8.37 -4.32
N ASP A 90 12.13 7.80 -3.21
CA ASP A 90 13.43 7.15 -3.16
C ASP A 90 13.48 5.90 -4.05
N ARG A 91 12.47 5.02 -3.94
CA ARG A 91 12.39 3.78 -4.73
C ARG A 91 12.18 4.01 -6.23
N PHE A 92 11.51 5.10 -6.61
CA PHE A 92 11.28 5.48 -8.02
C PHE A 92 12.24 6.55 -8.54
N SER A 93 13.34 6.84 -7.82
CA SER A 93 14.28 7.93 -8.17
C SER A 93 14.88 7.81 -9.58
N ASP A 94 15.16 6.58 -10.02
CA ASP A 94 15.70 6.29 -11.37
C ASP A 94 14.61 6.14 -12.44
N GLN A 95 13.34 6.28 -12.06
CA GLN A 95 12.20 6.04 -12.95
C GLN A 95 11.59 7.39 -13.39
N PRO A 96 11.14 7.52 -14.66
CA PRO A 96 10.46 8.72 -15.13
C PRO A 96 9.00 8.75 -14.65
N VAL A 97 8.77 8.59 -13.35
CA VAL A 97 7.45 8.46 -12.72
C VAL A 97 7.16 9.69 -11.88
N SER A 98 6.02 10.30 -12.13
CA SER A 98 5.56 11.48 -11.43
C SER A 98 4.76 11.10 -10.18
N ILE A 99 5.28 11.49 -9.02
CA ILE A 99 4.68 11.16 -7.71
C ILE A 99 4.32 12.46 -6.97
N ARG A 100 3.13 12.53 -6.37
CA ARG A 100 2.70 13.64 -5.51
C ARG A 100 1.95 13.15 -4.28
N CYS A 101 2.00 13.96 -3.23
CA CYS A 101 1.28 13.71 -1.98
C CYS A 101 0.17 14.74 -1.76
N ILE A 102 -1.01 14.28 -1.31
CA ILE A 102 -2.14 15.11 -0.87
C ILE A 102 -2.46 14.82 0.60
N SER A 103 -2.12 15.75 1.46
CA SER A 103 -2.34 15.72 2.90
C SER A 103 -2.59 17.12 3.45
N ARG A 104 -2.73 17.24 4.78
CA ARG A 104 -2.88 18.56 5.44
C ARG A 104 -1.62 19.42 5.42
N LEU A 105 -0.47 18.87 5.02
CA LEU A 105 0.81 19.60 4.98
C LEU A 105 1.02 20.37 3.67
N GLN A 106 0.30 20.02 2.60
CA GLN A 106 0.38 20.72 1.33
C GLN A 106 -0.49 21.98 1.32
N THR A 107 -0.01 23.01 0.63
CA THR A 107 -0.75 24.25 0.40
C THR A 107 -1.90 24.03 -0.59
N THR A 108 -2.93 24.89 -0.54
CA THR A 108 -4.07 24.82 -1.48
C THR A 108 -3.63 24.81 -2.94
N LYS A 109 -2.64 25.65 -3.29
CA LYS A 109 -2.11 25.76 -4.65
C LYS A 109 -1.44 24.46 -5.13
N GLU A 110 -0.73 23.77 -4.23
CA GLU A 110 -0.10 22.48 -4.55
C GLU A 110 -1.15 21.38 -4.73
N VAL A 111 -2.18 21.38 -3.89
CA VAL A 111 -3.30 20.44 -4.01
C VAL A 111 -4.03 20.66 -5.33
N GLU A 112 -4.41 21.90 -5.67
CA GLU A 112 -5.07 22.22 -6.95
C GLU A 112 -4.24 21.79 -8.16
N LYS A 113 -2.92 22.06 -8.14
CA LYS A 113 -2.01 21.59 -9.20
C LYS A 113 -1.96 20.07 -9.30
N THR A 114 -1.95 19.38 -8.16
CA THR A 114 -1.94 17.91 -8.12
C THR A 114 -3.24 17.33 -8.67
N LEU A 115 -4.39 17.91 -8.32
CA LEU A 115 -5.70 17.51 -8.84
C LEU A 115 -5.82 17.75 -10.34
N ALA A 116 -5.31 18.87 -10.85
CA ALA A 116 -5.27 19.15 -12.29
C ALA A 116 -4.40 18.13 -13.04
N ASN A 117 -3.24 17.76 -12.49
CA ASN A 117 -2.37 16.75 -13.09
C ASN A 117 -3.01 15.35 -13.07
N LEU A 118 -3.71 14.99 -11.99
CA LEU A 118 -4.48 13.75 -11.92
C LEU A 118 -5.55 13.67 -13.00
N HIS A 119 -6.32 14.74 -13.17
CA HIS A 119 -7.37 14.84 -14.18
C HIS A 119 -6.81 14.74 -15.61
N ASN A 120 -5.62 15.31 -15.86
CA ASN A 120 -5.01 15.30 -17.18
C ASN A 120 -4.19 14.03 -17.48
N ALA A 121 -4.07 13.10 -16.52
CA ALA A 121 -3.19 11.94 -16.56
C ALA A 121 -1.70 12.29 -16.77
N SER A 122 -1.26 13.43 -16.22
CA SER A 122 0.17 13.80 -16.15
C SER A 122 0.80 13.50 -14.79
N LEU A 123 0.02 12.90 -13.87
CA LEU A 123 0.50 12.37 -12.61
C LEU A 123 0.28 10.85 -12.58
N ASP A 124 1.33 10.08 -12.30
CA ASP A 124 1.29 8.61 -12.30
C ASP A 124 0.85 8.06 -10.95
N ILE A 125 1.45 8.54 -9.86
CA ILE A 125 1.17 8.07 -8.50
C ILE A 125 0.74 9.23 -7.61
N VAL A 126 -0.40 9.07 -6.94
CA VAL A 126 -0.82 9.96 -5.85
C VAL A 126 -0.90 9.22 -4.53
N ILE A 127 -0.27 9.78 -3.52
CA ILE A 127 -0.31 9.29 -2.14
C ILE A 127 -1.12 10.28 -1.33
N GLY A 128 -2.06 9.82 -0.53
CA GLY A 128 -2.86 10.77 0.22
C GLY A 128 -3.79 10.17 1.24
N THR A 129 -4.34 11.07 2.04
CA THR A 129 -5.35 10.70 3.03
C THR A 129 -6.72 10.53 2.38
N HIS A 130 -7.76 10.41 3.20
CA HIS A 130 -9.16 10.45 2.78
C HIS A 130 -9.55 11.65 1.89
N ARG A 131 -8.72 12.70 1.77
CA ARG A 131 -8.90 13.79 0.81
C ARG A 131 -9.05 13.27 -0.63
N LEU A 132 -8.36 12.18 -0.98
CA LEU A 132 -8.45 11.53 -2.30
C LEU A 132 -9.82 10.90 -2.59
N LEU A 133 -10.64 10.66 -1.56
CA LEU A 133 -11.99 10.08 -1.69
C LEU A 133 -13.09 11.16 -1.80
N GLN A 134 -12.71 12.44 -1.83
CA GLN A 134 -13.68 13.52 -1.95
C GLN A 134 -14.22 13.61 -3.40
N PRO A 135 -15.48 14.05 -3.60
CA PRO A 135 -16.14 14.02 -4.91
C PRO A 135 -15.48 14.86 -6.00
N ASP A 136 -14.68 15.86 -5.62
CA ASP A 136 -13.97 16.76 -6.50
C ASP A 136 -12.64 16.17 -7.02
N VAL A 137 -12.21 15.02 -6.49
CA VAL A 137 -11.01 14.32 -6.94
C VAL A 137 -11.39 13.37 -8.07
N SER A 138 -10.92 13.66 -9.28
CA SER A 138 -11.08 12.81 -10.45
C SER A 138 -9.73 12.31 -10.94
N ILE A 139 -9.56 10.99 -10.96
CA ILE A 139 -8.37 10.31 -11.49
C ILE A 139 -8.76 9.70 -12.83
N LYS A 140 -8.13 10.16 -13.91
CA LYS A 140 -8.56 9.87 -15.28
C LYS A 140 -8.44 8.39 -15.67
N ASN A 141 -7.37 7.72 -15.26
CA ASN A 141 -7.09 6.33 -15.60
C ASN A 141 -6.58 5.54 -14.39
N LEU A 142 -7.33 5.60 -13.28
CA LEU A 142 -7.01 4.83 -12.07
C LEU A 142 -7.04 3.33 -12.40
N GLY A 143 -5.90 2.65 -12.27
CA GLY A 143 -5.79 1.20 -12.46
C GLY A 143 -5.60 0.43 -11.16
N LEU A 144 -4.92 1.03 -10.18
CA LEU A 144 -4.61 0.39 -8.91
C LEU A 144 -4.90 1.34 -7.73
N LEU A 145 -5.67 0.85 -6.76
CA LEU A 145 -5.92 1.49 -5.49
C LEU A 145 -5.25 0.68 -4.38
N ILE A 146 -4.23 1.27 -3.75
CA ILE A 146 -3.56 0.68 -2.59
C ILE A 146 -4.13 1.32 -1.32
N ILE A 147 -4.47 0.54 -0.31
CA ILE A 147 -5.05 1.01 0.94
C ILE A 147 -4.19 0.50 2.09
N ASP A 148 -3.60 1.40 2.86
CA ASP A 148 -2.86 1.04 4.06
C ASP A 148 -3.74 1.25 5.31
N GLU A 149 -3.77 0.26 6.19
CA GLU A 149 -4.56 0.25 7.42
C GLU A 149 -6.05 0.61 7.22
N GLU A 150 -6.72 -0.14 6.33
CA GLU A 150 -8.15 0.02 6.00
C GLU A 150 -9.06 0.12 7.25
N HIS A 151 -8.69 -0.55 8.35
CA HIS A 151 -9.46 -0.54 9.59
C HIS A 151 -9.62 0.86 10.21
N ARG A 152 -8.72 1.80 9.92
CA ARG A 152 -8.76 3.19 10.39
C ARG A 152 -9.72 4.10 9.60
N PHE A 153 -10.24 3.63 8.45
CA PHE A 153 -11.17 4.42 7.63
C PHE A 153 -12.62 4.30 8.12
N GLY A 154 -13.35 5.41 8.02
CA GLY A 154 -14.75 5.49 8.43
C GLY A 154 -15.71 4.81 7.43
N VAL A 155 -16.95 4.58 7.87
CA VAL A 155 -17.96 3.86 7.07
C VAL A 155 -18.19 4.48 5.69
N ARG A 156 -18.33 5.81 5.60
CA ARG A 156 -18.54 6.51 4.31
C ARG A 156 -17.39 6.28 3.32
N GLN A 157 -16.15 6.25 3.82
CA GLN A 157 -14.96 6.03 3.00
C GLN A 157 -14.93 4.59 2.48
N LYS A 158 -15.25 3.61 3.35
CA LYS A 158 -15.36 2.20 2.96
C LYS A 158 -16.45 1.95 1.91
N GLU A 159 -17.59 2.61 2.02
CA GLU A 159 -18.65 2.54 1.00
C GLU A 159 -18.22 3.13 -0.35
N HIS A 160 -17.41 4.19 -0.34
CA HIS A 160 -16.83 4.72 -1.58
C HIS A 160 -15.85 3.70 -2.21
N ILE A 161 -14.94 3.15 -1.41
CA ILE A 161 -13.97 2.13 -1.85
C ILE A 161 -14.69 0.90 -2.43
N LYS A 162 -15.79 0.44 -1.81
CA LYS A 162 -16.60 -0.68 -2.32
C LYS A 162 -17.15 -0.44 -3.73
N LYS A 163 -17.46 0.80 -4.11
CA LYS A 163 -17.92 1.13 -5.47
C LYS A 163 -16.80 0.96 -6.50
N LEU A 164 -15.56 1.23 -6.11
CA LEU A 164 -14.38 1.12 -6.98
C LEU A 164 -13.95 -0.33 -7.21
N ARG A 165 -14.23 -1.26 -6.28
CA ARG A 165 -13.87 -2.69 -6.37
C ARG A 165 -14.31 -3.39 -7.66
N LYS A 166 -15.34 -2.90 -8.34
CA LYS A 166 -15.86 -3.51 -9.58
C LYS A 166 -15.05 -3.15 -10.83
N VAL A 167 -14.21 -2.13 -10.75
CA VAL A 167 -13.59 -1.50 -11.93
C VAL A 167 -12.10 -1.23 -11.78
N VAL A 168 -11.57 -1.28 -10.55
CA VAL A 168 -10.18 -0.95 -10.22
C VAL A 168 -9.60 -2.07 -9.36
N ASP A 169 -8.35 -2.42 -9.62
CA ASP A 169 -7.60 -3.36 -8.79
C ASP A 169 -7.35 -2.77 -7.40
N ILE A 170 -7.70 -3.50 -6.34
CA ILE A 170 -7.53 -3.05 -4.96
C ILE A 170 -6.54 -3.95 -4.22
N LEU A 171 -5.48 -3.34 -3.69
CA LEU A 171 -4.52 -3.96 -2.80
C LEU A 171 -4.64 -3.33 -1.41
N THR A 172 -5.07 -4.08 -0.41
CA THR A 172 -5.10 -3.61 0.97
C THR A 172 -3.96 -4.19 1.78
N LEU A 173 -3.28 -3.34 2.54
CA LEU A 173 -2.21 -3.70 3.46
C LEU A 173 -2.71 -3.51 4.90
N THR A 174 -2.41 -4.46 5.78
CA THR A 174 -2.64 -4.26 7.22
C THR A 174 -1.58 -4.94 8.07
N ALA A 175 -1.20 -4.27 9.15
CA ALA A 175 -0.38 -4.86 10.20
C ALA A 175 -1.15 -5.80 11.13
N THR A 176 -2.48 -5.69 11.18
CA THR A 176 -3.29 -6.45 12.12
C THR A 176 -3.68 -7.81 11.54
N PRO A 177 -3.23 -8.93 12.13
CA PRO A 177 -3.63 -10.23 11.62
C PRO A 177 -5.13 -10.42 11.86
N ILE A 178 -5.87 -10.66 10.79
CA ILE A 178 -7.27 -11.05 10.87
C ILE A 178 -7.35 -12.42 11.56
N PRO A 179 -8.29 -12.66 12.50
CA PRO A 179 -8.45 -13.96 13.13
C PRO A 179 -8.54 -15.08 12.08
N ARG A 180 -7.76 -16.15 12.23
CA ARG A 180 -7.71 -17.27 11.25
C ARG A 180 -9.07 -17.90 10.97
N THR A 181 -9.99 -17.85 11.93
CA THR A 181 -11.39 -18.28 11.74
C THR A 181 -12.14 -17.43 10.74
N LEU A 182 -11.86 -16.12 10.67
CA LEU A 182 -12.42 -15.22 9.67
C LEU A 182 -11.89 -15.55 8.26
N ASN A 183 -10.63 -16.01 8.17
CA ASN A 183 -9.98 -16.38 6.91
C ASN A 183 -10.78 -17.45 6.14
N PHE A 184 -11.25 -18.49 6.86
CA PHE A 184 -12.10 -19.53 6.27
C PHE A 184 -13.49 -19.04 5.89
N THR A 185 -14.05 -18.06 6.61
CA THR A 185 -15.38 -17.49 6.29
C THR A 185 -15.35 -16.44 5.17
N MET A 186 -14.19 -15.84 4.92
CA MET A 186 -13.99 -14.85 3.84
C MET A 186 -13.47 -15.47 2.54
N ALA A 187 -13.07 -16.75 2.57
CA ALA A 187 -12.71 -17.52 1.39
C ALA A 187 -13.86 -17.48 0.38
N GLY A 188 -13.61 -16.84 -0.77
CA GLY A 188 -14.57 -16.65 -1.86
C GLY A 188 -15.13 -15.23 -2.01
N VAL A 189 -14.91 -14.32 -1.06
CA VAL A 189 -15.30 -12.89 -1.17
C VAL A 189 -14.08 -11.98 -1.37
N ARG A 190 -12.93 -12.35 -0.80
CA ARG A 190 -11.68 -11.58 -0.86
C ARG A 190 -10.49 -12.53 -0.82
N ASP A 191 -9.49 -12.30 -1.66
CA ASP A 191 -8.25 -13.06 -1.63
C ASP A 191 -7.33 -12.52 -0.53
N ILE A 192 -6.72 -13.41 0.25
CA ILE A 192 -5.94 -13.04 1.44
C ILE A 192 -4.57 -13.71 1.36
N SER A 193 -3.51 -12.89 1.40
CA SER A 193 -2.12 -13.36 1.51
C SER A 193 -1.54 -12.98 2.86
N LEU A 194 -0.74 -13.86 3.45
CA LEU A 194 -0.15 -13.70 4.77
C LEU A 194 1.37 -13.68 4.68
N ILE A 195 2.00 -12.66 5.26
CA ILE A 195 3.43 -12.60 5.51
C ILE A 195 3.64 -12.89 7.00
N ALA A 196 4.08 -14.09 7.34
CA ALA A 196 4.24 -14.55 8.72
C ALA A 196 5.72 -14.65 9.14
N THR A 197 6.61 -14.83 8.18
CA THR A 197 8.05 -14.97 8.39
C THR A 197 8.68 -13.59 8.60
N PRO A 198 9.28 -13.32 9.77
CA PRO A 198 9.99 -12.08 10.00
C PRO A 198 11.27 -12.01 9.14
N PRO A 199 11.69 -10.81 8.70
CA PRO A 199 13.00 -10.61 8.11
C PRO A 199 14.13 -10.97 9.10
N GLU A 200 15.28 -11.46 8.60
CA GLU A 200 16.35 -12.05 9.41
C GLU A 200 16.90 -11.13 10.53
N GLN A 201 16.91 -9.81 10.33
CA GLN A 201 17.47 -8.86 11.29
C GLN A 201 16.48 -8.44 12.39
N ARG A 202 15.25 -8.99 12.43
CA ARG A 202 14.24 -8.60 13.42
C ARG A 202 14.49 -9.29 14.76
N VAL A 203 14.87 -8.50 15.77
CA VAL A 203 14.93 -8.96 17.16
C VAL A 203 13.53 -8.95 17.77
N ALA A 204 13.11 -10.08 18.36
CA ALA A 204 11.83 -10.16 19.04
C ALA A 204 11.79 -9.21 20.26
N ILE A 205 10.69 -8.46 20.40
CA ILE A 205 10.46 -7.60 21.56
C ILE A 205 10.20 -8.49 22.78
N LYS A 206 11.05 -8.40 23.81
CA LYS A 206 10.82 -9.09 25.09
C LYS A 206 9.82 -8.30 25.93
N THR A 207 8.60 -8.83 26.08
CA THR A 207 7.54 -8.18 26.85
C THR A 207 7.47 -8.75 28.26
N PHE A 208 7.44 -7.87 29.27
CA PHE A 208 7.27 -8.23 30.68
C PHE A 208 5.98 -7.61 31.24
N ILE A 209 5.16 -8.41 31.91
CA ILE A 209 3.95 -7.94 32.62
C ILE A 209 4.29 -7.86 34.11
N ARG A 210 4.18 -6.65 34.69
CA ARG A 210 4.50 -6.37 36.10
C ARG A 210 3.52 -5.35 36.67
N ILE A 211 3.35 -5.35 37.99
CA ILE A 211 2.65 -4.29 38.71
C ILE A 211 3.50 -3.02 38.63
N ARG A 212 2.87 -1.85 38.47
CA ARG A 212 3.55 -0.56 38.36
C ARG A 212 4.49 -0.35 39.55
N HIS A 213 5.78 -0.18 39.26
CA HIS A 213 6.81 0.10 40.25
C HIS A 213 7.77 1.15 39.69
N ASP A 214 7.79 2.35 40.26
CA ASP A 214 8.49 3.51 39.69
C ASP A 214 10.02 3.29 39.61
N GLY A 215 10.59 2.47 40.49
CA GLY A 215 12.01 2.08 40.42
C GLY A 215 12.34 1.24 39.17
N LEU A 216 11.44 0.33 38.79
CA LEU A 216 11.62 -0.50 37.58
C LEU A 216 11.42 0.32 36.30
N ILE A 217 10.54 1.32 36.34
CA ILE A 217 10.35 2.24 35.21
C ILE A 217 11.63 3.06 34.98
N ARG A 218 12.29 3.53 36.05
CA ARG A 218 13.57 4.25 35.93
C ARG A 218 14.72 3.38 35.42
N GLU A 219 14.73 2.09 35.72
CA GLU A 219 15.74 1.16 35.18
C GLU A 219 15.50 0.79 33.71
N ALA A 220 14.24 0.85 33.26
CA ALA A 220 13.84 0.45 31.92
C ALA A 220 13.83 1.60 30.89
N CYS A 221 13.81 2.87 31.33
CA CYS A 221 13.83 4.07 30.49
C CYS A 221 15.19 4.75 30.50
#